data_AF-A0A6G3WL98-F1
#
_entry.id   AF-A0A6G3WL98-F1
#
_cell.length_a   1.000
_cell.length_b   1.000
_cell.length_c   1.000
_cell.angle_alpha   90.00
_cell.angle_beta   90.00
_cell.angle_gamma   90.00
#
_symmetry.space_group_name_H-M   'P 1'
#
loop_
_entity.id
_entity.type
_entity.pdbx_description
1 polymer ?
#
loop_
_entity_poly.entity_id
_entity_poly.type
_entity_poly.pdbx_seq_one_letter_code
_entity_poly.pdbx_strand_id
1 'polypeptide(L)' 'TERTGEGAYTIRYFSPKAEVPFCGHATVATALALAERDGPGELLFATAAGPVPVTVVRDGGELRATLTSV' A
#
# COMPACT_ATOMS: atom_id res chain seq x y z
N THR A 1 -0.79 -10.20 -2.15
CA THR A 1 -1.52 -9.32 -1.23
C THR A 1 -2.73 -10.05 -0.72
N GLU A 2 -2.79 -10.32 0.58
CA GLU A 2 -3.94 -10.97 1.23
C GLU A 2 -4.73 -9.91 2.00
N ARG A 3 -6.06 -9.93 1.92
CA ARG A 3 -6.93 -8.99 2.65
C ARG A 3 -7.23 -9.56 4.03
N THR A 4 -6.92 -8.79 5.08
CA THR A 4 -7.06 -9.19 6.48
C THR A 4 -8.20 -8.45 7.22
N GLY A 5 -8.87 -7.52 6.52
CA GLY A 5 -10.00 -6.73 7.02
C GLY A 5 -10.48 -5.73 5.96
N GLU A 6 -11.39 -4.84 6.31
CA GLU A 6 -11.73 -3.70 5.44
C GLU A 6 -10.56 -2.73 5.36
N GLY A 7 -10.01 -2.50 4.16
CA GLY A 7 -8.82 -1.67 3.96
C GLY A 7 -7.49 -2.25 4.49
N ALA A 8 -7.49 -3.43 5.12
CA ALA A 8 -6.30 -4.04 5.73
C ALA A 8 -5.72 -5.16 4.85
N TYR A 9 -4.40 -5.13 4.64
CA TYR A 9 -3.70 -6.08 3.77
C TYR A 9 -2.35 -6.54 4.31
N THR A 10 -2.00 -7.81 4.10
CA THR A 10 -0.64 -8.32 4.30
C THR A 10 0.16 -8.18 3.01
N ILE A 11 1.30 -7.49 3.10
CA ILE A 11 2.19 -7.18 1.97
C ILE A 11 3.59 -7.72 2.21
N ARG A 12 4.17 -8.32 1.17
CA ARG A 12 5.56 -8.81 1.13
C ARG A 12 6.26 -8.20 -0.08
N TYR A 13 7.50 -7.75 0.09
CA TYR A 13 8.26 -7.09 -0.96
C TYR A 13 9.39 -7.98 -1.43
N PHE A 14 9.50 -8.17 -2.75
CA PHE A 14 10.55 -8.99 -3.35
C PHE A 14 11.37 -8.15 -4.31
N SER A 15 12.68 -8.12 -4.07
CA SER A 15 13.65 -7.74 -5.09
C SER A 15 13.94 -8.94 -6.00
N PRO A 16 14.65 -8.77 -7.13
CA PRO A 16 15.05 -9.90 -7.97
C PRO A 16 15.87 -10.99 -7.25
N LYS A 17 16.53 -10.65 -6.13
CA LYS A 17 17.44 -11.56 -5.43
C LYS A 17 16.91 -12.10 -4.10
N ALA A 18 16.00 -11.38 -3.44
CA ALA A 18 15.54 -11.70 -2.10
C ALA A 18 14.27 -10.92 -1.71
N GLU A 19 13.57 -11.42 -0.70
CA GLU A 19 12.57 -10.66 0.04
C GLU A 19 13.23 -9.54 0.87
N VAL A 20 12.60 -8.37 0.91
CA VAL A 20 13.04 -7.21 1.69
C VAL A 20 11.90 -6.76 2.61
N PRO A 21 12.21 -6.17 3.78
CA PRO A 21 11.17 -5.91 4.78
C PRO A 21 10.22 -4.76 4.38
N PHE A 22 10.70 -3.84 3.54
CA PHE A 22 9.93 -2.68 3.09
C PHE A 22 10.48 -2.12 1.77
N CYS A 23 9.60 -1.49 0.98
CA CYS A 23 9.96 -0.81 -0.25
C CYS A 23 8.93 0.30 -0.57
N GLY A 24 9.28 1.56 -0.28
CA GLY A 24 8.33 2.68 -0.33
C GLY A 24 7.62 2.86 -1.68
N HIS A 25 8.34 2.78 -2.79
CA HIS A 25 7.73 2.93 -4.13
C HIS A 25 6.79 1.76 -4.47
N ALA A 26 7.09 0.54 -4.01
CA ALA A 26 6.20 -0.61 -4.17
C ALA A 26 4.94 -0.47 -3.29
N THR A 27 5.08 0.10 -2.09
CA THR A 27 3.95 0.44 -1.22
C THR A 27 2.97 1.40 -1.90
N VAL A 28 3.48 2.52 -2.44
CA VAL A 28 2.67 3.52 -3.17
C VAL A 28 1.99 2.88 -4.39
N ALA A 29 2.75 2.14 -5.20
CA ALA A 29 2.22 1.47 -6.39
C ALA A 29 1.10 0.48 -6.04
N THR A 30 1.26 -0.29 -4.95
CA THR A 30 0.25 -1.24 -4.49
C THR A 30 -1.02 -0.53 -4.02
N ALA A 31 -0.88 0.59 -3.30
CA ALA A 31 -2.02 1.37 -2.84
C ALA A 31 -2.84 1.95 -4.00
N LEU A 32 -2.17 2.50 -5.02
CA LEU A 32 -2.84 3.00 -6.23
C LEU A 32 -3.58 1.87 -6.97
N ALA A 33 -2.92 0.72 -7.19
CA ALA A 33 -3.55 -0.42 -7.86
C ALA A 33 -4.78 -0.95 -7.10
N LEU A 34 -4.74 -0.98 -5.76
CA LEU A 34 -5.90 -1.35 -4.95
C LEU A 34 -7.03 -0.31 -5.06
N ALA A 35 -6.68 0.98 -5.09
CA ALA A 35 -7.66 2.06 -5.21
C ALA A 35 -8.30 2.14 -6.61
N GLU A 36 -7.59 1.75 -7.66
CA GLU A 36 -8.16 1.58 -9.00
C GLU A 36 -9.22 0.48 -9.03
N ARG A 37 -8.99 -0.62 -8.31
CA ARG A 37 -9.89 -1.77 -8.26
C ARG A 37 -11.09 -1.55 -7.34
N ASP A 38 -10.84 -1.03 -6.13
CA ASP A 38 -11.82 -1.03 -5.03
C ASP A 38 -12.31 0.38 -4.67
N GLY A 39 -11.69 1.43 -5.23
CA GLY A 39 -11.93 2.82 -4.88
C GLY A 39 -10.89 3.41 -3.90
N PRO A 40 -10.72 4.74 -3.88
CA PRO A 40 -9.81 5.42 -2.95
C PRO A 40 -10.28 5.28 -1.49
N GLY A 41 -9.35 5.43 -0.55
CA GLY A 41 -9.64 5.34 0.88
C GLY A 41 -8.38 5.14 1.73
N GLU A 42 -8.60 4.83 3.00
CA GLU A 42 -7.54 4.49 3.96
C GLU A 42 -7.16 3.01 3.83
N LEU A 43 -5.87 2.75 3.76
CA LEU A 43 -5.30 1.41 3.68
C LEU A 43 -4.31 1.19 4.82
N LEU A 44 -4.34 0.00 5.40
CA LEU A 44 -3.36 -0.43 6.40
C LEU A 44 -2.61 -1.65 5.89
N PHE A 45 -1.32 -1.48 5.61
CA PHE A 45 -0.47 -2.57 5.15
C PHE A 45 0.33 -3.15 6.30
N ALA A 46 0.07 -4.41 6.66
CA ALA A 46 0.94 -5.19 7.51
C ALA A 46 2.15 -5.65 6.67
N THR A 47 3.34 -5.14 7.02
CA THR A 47 4.61 -5.48 6.36
C THR A 47 5.59 -6.09 7.35
N ALA A 48 6.67 -6.68 6.87
CA ALA A 48 7.74 -7.18 7.74
C ALA A 48 8.49 -6.05 8.48
N ALA A 49 8.41 -4.80 8.03
CA ALA A 49 8.92 -3.62 8.75
C ALA A 49 7.90 -3.02 9.75
N GLY A 50 6.72 -3.62 9.88
CA GLY A 50 5.63 -3.12 10.71
C GLY A 50 4.42 -2.61 9.89
N PRO A 51 3.40 -2.07 10.58
CA PRO A 51 2.22 -1.52 9.92
C PRO A 51 2.55 -0.21 9.21
N VAL A 52 2.06 -0.06 7.98
CA VAL A 52 2.24 1.12 7.15
C VAL A 52 0.88 1.67 6.74
N PRO A 53 0.42 2.79 7.33
CA PRO A 53 -0.80 3.46 6.89
C PRO A 53 -0.54 4.18 5.57
N VAL A 54 -1.49 4.04 4.64
CA VAL A 54 -1.46 4.70 3.32
C VAL A 54 -2.83 5.27 3.04
N THR A 55 -2.90 6.56 2.72
CA THR A 55 -4.13 7.23 2.30
C THR A 55 -4.12 7.38 0.79
N VAL A 56 -5.20 6.99 0.12
CA VAL A 56 -5.39 7.26 -1.31
C VAL A 56 -6.58 8.18 -1.50
N VAL A 57 -6.36 9.29 -2.21
CA VAL A 57 -7.41 10.25 -2.57
C VAL A 57 -7.54 10.36 -4.08
N ARG A 58 -8.74 10.71 -4.56
CA ARG A 58 -8.96 11.12 -5.94
C ARG A 58 -8.98 12.64 -6.00
N ASP A 59 -8.03 13.23 -6.70
CA ASP A 59 -7.92 14.68 -6.91
C ASP A 59 -7.86 14.99 -8.40
N GLY A 60 -8.76 15.84 -8.90
CA GLY A 60 -8.82 16.19 -10.33
C GLY A 60 -8.99 15.00 -11.29
N GLY A 61 -9.53 13.87 -10.81
CA GLY A 61 -9.68 12.63 -11.58
C GLY A 61 -8.49 11.66 -11.47
N GLU A 62 -7.36 12.10 -10.94
CA GLU A 62 -6.15 11.28 -10.72
C GLU A 62 -6.14 10.71 -9.30
N LEU A 63 -5.57 9.51 -9.12
CA LEU A 63 -5.36 8.92 -7.81
C LEU A 63 -4.01 9.36 -7.24
N ARG A 64 -3.99 9.79 -5.98
CA ARG A 64 -2.78 10.13 -5.24
C ARG A 64 -2.71 9.32 -3.96
N ALA A 65 -1.61 8.60 -3.77
CA ALA A 65 -1.34 7.83 -2.57
C ALA A 65 -0.24 8.51 -1.74
N THR A 66 -0.47 8.60 -0.44
CA THR A 66 0.46 9.17 0.55
C THR A 66 0.71 8.14 1.63
N LEU A 67 1.98 7.85 1.90
CA LEU A 67 2.40 7.09 3.07
C LEU A 67 3.24 7.99 3.97
N THR A 68 3.09 7.83 5.28
CA THR A 68 3.94 8.52 6.27
C THR A 68 4.87 7.48 6.89
N SER A 69 6.17 7.69 6.73
CA SER A 69 7.18 6.94 7.48
C SER A 69 7.59 7.78 8.68
N VAL A 70 7.54 7.19 9.88
CA VAL A 70 8.16 7.74 11.10
C VAL A 70 9.61 7.30 11.21
#